data_AF-A0A9P7F5J7-F1
#
_entry.id   AF-A0A9P7F5J7-F1
#
_cell.length_a   1.000
_cell.length_b   1.000
_cell.length_c   1.000
_cell.angle_alpha   90.00
_cell.angle_beta   90.00
_cell.angle_gamma   90.00
#
_symmetry.space_group_name_H-M   'P 1'
#
loop_
_entity.id
_entity.type
_entity.pdbx_description
1 polymer ?
#
loop_
_entity_poly.entity_id
_entity_poly.type
_entity_poly.pdbx_seq_one_letter_code
_entity_poly.pdbx_strand_id
1 'polypeptide(L)'
;MNGSSPSTPDSINIWRTWALTVTYEAGEYTKQKFKAEKTGGGPVIPSPNLDTDLVMACNHLADVLIKAYKNPIQMQMDIARYSKLISPKDTGHNEQREVRLLERCPPGHEGKRLVDEPATILDASGAIIAWYLPDALTDTTQKEIREATDLLAPSLEKSVRADGIWQTNQKWFKQGSDDVGATPGCINLSPAWFQQGHETMSDPEVSASLKGPSCENILKAIARPAAITSAALRVMHPEQYWAELRTLSNLGHIAGSVTPARAPALPTPAPALLDSPRSGAPPAPRKTAVWTAMTLPHGAMTPPDAMTPPLA
;
A
#
# COMPACT_ATOMS: atom_id res chain seq x y z
N MET A 1 44.31 -9.66 33.76
CA MET A 1 43.87 -9.95 32.38
C MET A 1 42.35 -10.10 32.42
N ASN A 2 41.62 -9.01 32.21
CA ASN A 2 40.16 -9.06 32.10
C ASN A 2 39.82 -9.25 30.63
N GLY A 3 39.46 -10.48 30.27
CA GLY A 3 38.94 -10.80 28.95
C GLY A 3 37.51 -10.28 28.83
N SER A 4 37.34 -9.09 28.25
CA SER A 4 36.04 -8.66 27.75
C SER A 4 35.67 -9.57 26.58
N SER A 5 34.68 -10.44 26.78
CA SER A 5 34.07 -11.17 25.67
C SER A 5 33.47 -10.16 24.68
N PRO A 6 33.67 -10.32 23.36
CA PRO A 6 33.04 -9.44 22.38
C PRO A 6 31.52 -9.59 22.50
N SER A 7 30.83 -8.49 22.78
CA SER A 7 29.37 -8.44 22.78
C SER A 7 28.88 -8.82 21.39
N THR A 8 28.13 -9.91 21.30
CA THR A 8 27.41 -10.32 20.10
C THR A 8 26.60 -9.13 19.58
N PRO A 9 26.71 -8.75 18.30
CA PRO A 9 25.88 -7.68 17.76
C PRO A 9 24.40 -8.04 17.96
N ASP A 10 23.62 -7.10 18.51
CA ASP A 10 22.20 -7.29 18.78
C ASP A 10 21.51 -7.77 17.50
N SER A 11 20.93 -8.97 17.55
CA SER A 11 20.22 -9.63 16.44
C SER A 11 19.13 -8.75 15.81
N ILE A 12 18.56 -7.84 16.62
CA ILE A 12 17.57 -6.84 16.22
C ILE A 12 18.16 -5.80 15.25
N ASN A 13 19.39 -5.32 15.49
CA ASN A 13 20.03 -4.33 14.61
C ASN A 13 20.41 -4.96 13.26
N ILE A 14 20.88 -6.22 13.26
CA ILE A 14 21.22 -6.96 12.04
C ILE A 14 19.99 -7.12 11.14
N TRP A 15 18.86 -7.53 11.72
CA TRP A 15 17.63 -7.72 10.95
C TRP A 15 17.07 -6.40 10.38
N ARG A 16 17.14 -5.30 11.14
CA ARG A 16 16.70 -3.97 10.67
C ARG A 16 17.56 -3.45 9.52
N THR A 17 18.88 -3.58 9.64
CA THR A 17 19.81 -3.18 8.58
C THR A 17 19.63 -4.03 7.34
N TRP A 18 19.40 -5.34 7.50
CA TRP A 18 19.07 -6.23 6.40
C TRP A 18 17.77 -5.81 5.70
N ALA A 19 16.67 -5.61 6.43
CA ALA A 19 15.37 -5.28 5.84
C ALA A 19 15.42 -3.97 5.04
N LEU A 20 16.08 -2.93 5.56
CA LEU A 20 16.28 -1.67 4.85
C LEU A 20 17.13 -1.84 3.58
N THR A 21 18.21 -2.62 3.67
CA THR A 21 19.13 -2.85 2.54
C THR A 21 18.42 -3.62 1.43
N VAL A 22 17.76 -4.72 1.78
CA VAL A 22 17.02 -5.56 0.84
C VAL A 22 15.87 -4.80 0.20
N THR A 23 15.11 -4.01 0.98
CA THR A 23 14.05 -3.15 0.44
C THR A 23 14.60 -2.16 -0.59
N TYR A 24 15.74 -1.53 -0.28
CA TYR A 24 16.39 -0.59 -1.18
C TYR A 24 16.84 -1.26 -2.48
N GLU A 25 17.52 -2.40 -2.38
CA GLU A 25 18.09 -3.11 -3.53
C GLU A 25 17.02 -3.74 -4.40
N ALA A 26 15.96 -4.32 -3.81
CA ALA A 26 14.81 -4.83 -4.54
C ALA A 26 14.12 -3.71 -5.33
N GLY A 27 13.98 -2.53 -4.71
CA GLY A 27 13.46 -1.34 -5.37
C GLY A 27 14.32 -0.89 -6.56
N GLU A 28 15.63 -0.69 -6.36
CA GLU A 28 16.50 -0.27 -7.45
C GLU A 28 16.58 -1.31 -8.57
N TYR A 29 16.64 -2.60 -8.24
CA TYR A 29 16.64 -3.67 -9.23
C TYR A 29 15.36 -3.65 -10.08
N THR A 30 14.19 -3.63 -9.45
CA THR A 30 12.89 -3.58 -10.14
C THR A 30 12.77 -2.36 -11.04
N LYS A 31 13.19 -1.19 -10.55
CA LYS A 31 13.20 0.05 -11.34
C LYS A 31 14.15 -0.01 -12.52
N GLN A 32 15.36 -0.55 -12.33
CA GLN A 32 16.33 -0.68 -13.41
C GLN A 32 15.80 -1.62 -14.49
N LYS A 33 15.21 -2.75 -14.10
CA LYS A 33 14.59 -3.70 -15.02
C LYS A 33 13.44 -3.07 -15.79
N PHE A 34 12.50 -2.42 -15.10
CA PHE A 34 11.41 -1.68 -15.73
C PHE A 34 11.93 -0.64 -16.73
N LYS A 35 12.97 0.12 -16.38
CA LYS A 35 13.59 1.11 -17.28
C LYS A 35 14.22 0.44 -18.49
N ALA A 36 14.97 -0.65 -18.30
CA ALA A 36 15.61 -1.39 -19.40
C ALA A 36 14.55 -1.88 -20.40
N GLU A 37 13.47 -2.51 -19.93
CA GLU A 37 12.40 -3.00 -20.81
C GLU A 37 11.62 -1.89 -21.50
N LYS A 38 11.46 -0.75 -20.83
CA LYS A 38 10.84 0.44 -21.42
C LYS A 38 11.68 1.02 -22.56
N THR A 39 13.01 1.01 -22.44
CA THR A 39 13.92 1.65 -23.40
C THR A 39 14.61 0.69 -24.36
N GLY A 40 14.35 -0.62 -24.28
CA GLY A 40 15.09 -1.64 -25.03
C GLY A 40 16.56 -1.77 -24.58
N GLY A 41 16.83 -1.48 -23.30
CA GLY A 41 18.15 -1.62 -22.69
C GLY A 41 18.58 -3.07 -22.50
N GLY A 42 19.87 -3.27 -22.22
CA GLY A 42 20.45 -4.59 -21.95
C GLY A 42 20.01 -5.21 -20.60
N PRO A 43 20.43 -6.45 -20.33
CA PRO A 43 20.08 -7.17 -19.12
C PRO A 43 20.57 -6.44 -17.86
N VAL A 44 19.73 -6.44 -16.82
CA VAL A 44 20.03 -5.84 -15.52
C VAL A 44 20.54 -6.92 -14.57
N ILE A 45 21.69 -6.67 -13.96
CA ILE A 45 22.34 -7.61 -13.03
C ILE A 45 21.81 -7.33 -11.61
N PRO A 46 21.27 -8.34 -10.89
CA PRO A 46 20.81 -8.17 -9.52
C PRO A 46 21.96 -7.96 -8.54
N SER A 47 21.69 -7.29 -7.42
CA SER A 47 22.66 -7.18 -6.32
C SER A 47 22.95 -8.56 -5.71
N PRO A 48 24.19 -8.88 -5.30
CA PRO A 48 24.51 -10.13 -4.62
C PRO A 48 23.82 -10.30 -3.26
N ASN A 49 23.25 -9.22 -2.71
CA ASN A 49 22.52 -9.24 -1.46
C ASN A 49 21.04 -9.67 -1.61
N LEU A 50 20.54 -9.72 -2.85
CA LEU A 50 19.19 -10.23 -3.14
C LEU A 50 19.26 -11.74 -3.32
N ASP A 51 18.47 -12.46 -2.53
CA ASP A 51 18.31 -13.90 -2.73
C ASP A 51 17.59 -14.22 -4.05
N THR A 52 17.71 -15.46 -4.52
CA THR A 52 17.16 -15.88 -5.81
C THR A 52 15.65 -15.70 -5.87
N ASP A 53 14.93 -16.00 -4.80
CA ASP A 53 13.46 -15.90 -4.76
C ASP A 53 13.00 -14.45 -4.90
N LEU A 54 13.68 -13.53 -4.23
CA LEU A 54 13.41 -12.11 -4.29
C LEU A 54 13.76 -11.53 -5.67
N VAL A 55 14.85 -11.97 -6.29
CA VAL A 55 15.19 -11.61 -7.68
C VAL A 55 14.08 -12.07 -8.62
N MET A 56 13.60 -13.32 -8.47
CA MET A 56 12.51 -13.86 -9.28
C MET A 56 11.20 -13.09 -9.08
N ALA A 57 10.86 -12.74 -7.84
CA ALA A 57 9.68 -11.93 -7.54
C ALA A 57 9.79 -10.52 -8.13
N CYS A 58 10.95 -9.86 -8.01
CA CYS A 58 11.20 -8.55 -8.61
C CYS A 58 11.16 -8.61 -10.14
N ASN A 59 11.64 -9.70 -10.73
CA ASN A 59 11.56 -9.95 -12.16
C ASN A 59 10.11 -10.00 -12.63
N HIS A 60 9.30 -10.84 -11.99
CA HIS A 60 7.88 -10.97 -12.28
C HIS A 60 7.13 -9.66 -12.10
N LEU A 61 7.38 -8.96 -10.99
CA LEU A 61 6.79 -7.66 -10.71
C LEU A 61 7.12 -6.63 -11.80
N ALA A 62 8.38 -6.55 -12.24
CA ALA A 62 8.78 -5.66 -13.32
C ALA A 62 8.05 -5.98 -14.63
N ASP A 63 7.89 -7.27 -14.95
CA ASP A 63 7.17 -7.73 -16.15
C ASP A 63 5.69 -7.31 -16.11
N VAL A 64 5.03 -7.44 -14.94
CA VAL A 64 3.64 -7.00 -14.76
C VAL A 64 3.52 -5.48 -14.82
N LEU A 65 4.47 -4.74 -14.22
CA LEU A 65 4.52 -3.28 -14.29
C LEU A 65 4.70 -2.78 -15.73
N ILE A 66 5.59 -3.39 -16.52
CA ILE A 66 5.78 -2.95 -17.90
C ILE A 66 4.55 -3.26 -18.76
N LYS A 67 3.87 -4.38 -18.53
CA LYS A 67 2.60 -4.73 -19.20
C LYS A 67 1.54 -3.67 -18.91
N ALA A 68 1.36 -3.32 -17.64
CA ALA A 68 0.43 -2.27 -17.22
C ALA A 68 0.78 -0.90 -17.81
N TYR A 69 2.07 -0.55 -17.84
CA TYR A 69 2.54 0.70 -18.43
C TYR A 69 2.26 0.78 -19.94
N LYS A 70 2.35 -0.35 -20.65
CA LYS A 70 2.08 -0.46 -22.09
C LYS A 70 0.60 -0.60 -22.43
N ASN A 71 -0.27 -0.76 -21.43
CA ASN A 71 -1.71 -0.90 -21.58
C ASN A 71 -2.47 0.23 -20.85
N PRO A 72 -2.39 1.48 -21.33
CA PRO A 72 -3.10 2.60 -20.69
C PRO A 72 -4.60 2.59 -21.02
N ILE A 73 -5.41 2.84 -19.99
CA ILE A 73 -6.85 3.07 -20.06
C ILE A 73 -7.11 4.54 -19.77
N GLN A 74 -7.48 5.27 -20.82
CA GLN A 74 -7.73 6.70 -20.77
C GLN A 74 -9.16 6.99 -20.28
N MET A 75 -9.30 7.70 -19.16
CA MET A 75 -10.57 8.29 -18.72
C MET A 75 -10.76 9.68 -19.33
N GLN A 76 -12.01 10.14 -19.47
CA GLN A 76 -12.28 11.54 -19.83
C GLN A 76 -12.45 12.45 -18.61
N MET A 77 -12.45 11.88 -17.41
CA MET A 77 -12.50 12.66 -16.17
C MET A 77 -11.13 13.28 -15.89
N ASP A 78 -11.10 14.59 -15.66
CA ASP A 78 -9.94 15.31 -15.10
C ASP A 78 -10.01 15.24 -13.57
N ILE A 79 -9.12 14.47 -12.96
CA ILE A 79 -9.11 14.25 -11.51
C ILE A 79 -8.63 15.49 -10.75
N ALA A 80 -7.73 16.29 -11.32
CA ALA A 80 -7.28 17.54 -10.70
C ALA A 80 -8.42 18.56 -10.66
N ARG A 81 -9.25 18.61 -11.70
CA ARG A 81 -10.49 19.41 -11.72
C ARG A 81 -11.50 18.87 -10.71
N TYR A 82 -11.76 17.56 -10.72
CA TYR A 82 -12.69 16.92 -9.79
C TYR A 82 -12.32 17.19 -8.32
N SER A 83 -11.04 17.05 -7.98
CA SER A 83 -10.48 17.32 -6.65
C SER A 83 -10.74 18.76 -6.16
N LYS A 84 -10.82 19.75 -7.06
CA LYS A 84 -11.15 21.13 -6.71
C LYS A 84 -12.65 21.37 -6.48
N LEU A 85 -13.51 20.48 -6.96
CA LEU A 85 -14.97 20.60 -6.84
C LEU A 85 -15.52 19.90 -5.60
N ILE A 86 -14.81 18.86 -5.13
CA ILE A 86 -15.12 18.19 -3.89
C ILE A 86 -14.73 19.05 -2.69
N SER A 87 -15.58 19.06 -1.68
CA SER A 87 -15.40 19.75 -0.40
C SER A 87 -15.11 18.68 0.65
N PRO A 88 -14.35 19.01 1.72
CA PRO A 88 -14.16 18.10 2.85
C PRO A 88 -15.46 17.61 3.50
N LYS A 89 -16.57 18.30 3.27
CA LYS A 89 -17.91 17.96 3.78
C LYS A 89 -18.76 17.15 2.80
N ASP A 90 -18.20 16.74 1.66
CA ASP A 90 -18.89 15.84 0.76
C ASP A 90 -18.98 14.45 1.35
N THR A 91 -20.21 14.07 1.67
CA THR A 91 -20.53 12.75 2.21
C THR A 91 -20.95 11.76 1.13
N GLY A 92 -21.15 12.19 -0.11
CA GLY A 92 -21.72 11.36 -1.18
C GLY A 92 -23.24 11.17 -1.11
N HIS A 93 -23.92 11.77 -0.11
CA HIS A 93 -25.36 11.57 0.13
C HIS A 93 -26.24 12.68 -0.47
N ASN A 94 -25.63 13.73 -1.04
CA ASN A 94 -26.39 14.83 -1.65
C ASN A 94 -26.52 14.58 -3.16
N GLU A 95 -27.60 13.90 -3.55
CA GLU A 95 -27.86 13.50 -4.95
C GLU A 95 -27.75 14.67 -5.93
N GLN A 96 -28.32 15.83 -5.60
CA GLN A 96 -28.24 17.01 -6.48
C GLN A 96 -26.81 17.48 -6.68
N ARG A 97 -25.97 17.35 -5.64
CA ARG A 97 -24.55 17.69 -5.75
C ARG A 97 -23.80 16.65 -6.58
N GLU A 98 -24.08 15.35 -6.38
CA GLU A 98 -23.48 14.27 -7.17
C GLU A 98 -23.83 14.40 -8.66
N VAL A 99 -25.10 14.71 -8.99
CA VAL A 99 -25.52 14.99 -10.37
C VAL A 99 -24.74 16.17 -10.95
N ARG A 100 -24.63 17.29 -10.23
CA ARG A 100 -23.82 18.45 -10.69
C ARG A 100 -22.33 18.14 -10.83
N LEU A 101 -21.79 17.23 -10.02
CA LEU A 101 -20.39 16.80 -10.12
C LEU A 101 -20.20 15.92 -11.37
N LEU A 102 -21.10 14.98 -11.61
CA LEU A 102 -21.09 14.12 -12.79
C LEU A 102 -21.25 14.90 -14.10
N GLU A 103 -22.12 15.91 -14.14
CA GLU A 103 -22.27 16.80 -15.31
C GLU A 103 -20.98 17.58 -15.60
N ARG A 104 -20.27 18.02 -14.56
CA ARG A 104 -19.05 18.83 -14.70
C ARG A 104 -17.79 18.00 -14.95
N CYS A 105 -17.79 16.76 -14.48
CA CYS A 105 -16.69 15.81 -14.54
C CYS A 105 -17.24 14.43 -14.96
N PRO A 106 -17.67 14.26 -16.21
CA PRO A 106 -18.19 12.98 -16.66
C PRO A 106 -17.08 11.91 -16.62
N PRO A 107 -17.38 10.67 -16.20
CA PRO A 107 -16.40 9.59 -16.10
C PRO A 107 -15.78 9.19 -17.45
N GLY A 108 -16.43 9.55 -18.58
CA GLY A 108 -15.79 9.50 -19.89
C GLY A 108 -15.86 8.18 -20.64
N HIS A 109 -16.67 7.26 -20.14
CA HIS A 109 -16.97 5.99 -20.77
C HIS A 109 -18.42 5.66 -20.45
N GLU A 110 -19.18 5.29 -21.47
CA GLU A 110 -20.52 4.75 -21.28
C GLU A 110 -20.38 3.29 -20.81
N GLY A 111 -21.06 2.96 -19.71
CA GLY A 111 -21.10 1.60 -19.18
C GLY A 111 -19.89 1.21 -18.33
N LYS A 112 -19.76 -0.10 -18.11
CA LYS A 112 -18.69 -0.72 -17.32
C LYS A 112 -17.67 -1.32 -18.28
N ARG A 113 -16.39 -0.98 -18.11
CA ARG A 113 -15.29 -1.67 -18.77
C ARG A 113 -14.72 -2.72 -17.83
N LEU A 114 -14.71 -3.99 -18.27
CA LEU A 114 -13.96 -5.03 -17.58
C LEU A 114 -12.46 -4.79 -17.82
N VAL A 115 -11.68 -4.84 -16.75
CA VAL A 115 -10.22 -4.78 -16.80
C VAL A 115 -9.73 -6.06 -16.14
N ASP A 116 -9.23 -6.98 -16.95
CA ASP A 116 -8.73 -8.30 -16.58
C ASP A 116 -7.20 -8.41 -16.75
N GLU A 117 -6.62 -7.58 -17.62
CA GLU A 117 -5.17 -7.49 -17.84
C GLU A 117 -4.52 -6.34 -17.05
N PRO A 118 -3.21 -6.42 -16.73
CA PRO A 118 -2.48 -5.31 -16.12
C PRO A 118 -2.63 -4.03 -16.94
N ALA A 119 -2.95 -2.92 -16.27
CA ALA A 119 -3.23 -1.65 -16.92
C ALA A 119 -2.87 -0.45 -16.04
N THR A 120 -2.53 0.67 -16.69
CA THR A 120 -2.50 1.99 -16.06
C THR A 120 -3.79 2.71 -16.37
N ILE A 121 -4.37 3.38 -15.37
CA ILE A 121 -5.57 4.21 -15.56
C ILE A 121 -5.11 5.66 -15.58
N LEU A 122 -5.41 6.35 -16.68
CA LEU A 122 -5.04 7.73 -16.91
C LEU A 122 -6.25 8.65 -16.76
N ASP A 123 -6.07 9.81 -16.13
CA ASP A 123 -7.06 10.88 -16.19
C ASP A 123 -7.01 11.62 -17.54
N ALA A 124 -7.96 12.52 -17.79
CA ALA A 124 -8.07 13.30 -19.03
C ALA A 124 -6.79 14.06 -19.45
N SER A 125 -5.89 14.37 -18.51
CA SER A 125 -4.63 15.04 -18.79
C SER A 125 -3.49 14.09 -19.20
N GLY A 126 -3.75 12.77 -19.14
CA GLY A 126 -2.76 11.72 -19.34
C GLY A 126 -1.98 11.37 -18.07
N ALA A 127 -2.38 11.89 -16.89
CA ALA A 127 -1.73 11.55 -15.63
C ALA A 127 -2.19 10.17 -15.15
N ILE A 128 -1.24 9.32 -14.74
CA ILE A 128 -1.58 8.03 -14.14
C ILE A 128 -2.20 8.27 -12.77
N ILE A 129 -3.43 7.81 -12.57
CA ILE A 129 -4.17 7.93 -11.31
C ILE A 129 -4.29 6.61 -10.56
N ALA A 130 -4.17 5.48 -11.26
CA ALA A 130 -4.16 4.16 -10.66
C ALA A 130 -3.39 3.16 -11.53
N TRP A 131 -2.85 2.14 -10.87
CA TRP A 131 -2.28 0.95 -11.49
C TRP A 131 -3.16 -0.24 -11.11
N TYR A 132 -3.60 -0.99 -12.11
CA TYR A 132 -4.23 -2.29 -11.93
C TYR A 132 -3.22 -3.38 -12.27
N LEU A 133 -2.83 -4.16 -11.28
CA LEU A 133 -1.70 -5.09 -11.34
C LEU A 133 -2.16 -6.50 -10.90
N PRO A 134 -3.03 -7.17 -11.68
CA PRO A 134 -3.39 -8.54 -11.39
C PRO A 134 -2.13 -9.40 -11.46
N ASP A 135 -2.06 -10.40 -10.58
CA ASP A 135 -0.94 -11.35 -10.52
C ASP A 135 0.44 -10.70 -10.29
N ALA A 136 0.55 -9.46 -9.80
CA ALA A 136 1.87 -8.85 -9.55
C ALA A 136 2.67 -9.53 -8.42
N LEU A 137 2.01 -10.27 -7.54
CA LEU A 137 2.64 -11.04 -6.48
C LEU A 137 2.64 -12.52 -6.86
N THR A 138 3.82 -13.14 -6.85
CA THR A 138 3.95 -14.58 -7.14
C THR A 138 3.21 -15.42 -6.10
N ASP A 139 2.83 -16.64 -6.47
CA ASP A 139 2.20 -17.60 -5.54
C ASP A 139 3.01 -17.78 -4.25
N THR A 140 4.34 -17.84 -4.36
CA THR A 140 5.25 -17.88 -3.21
C THR A 140 5.07 -16.67 -2.30
N THR A 141 5.02 -15.47 -2.87
CA THR A 141 4.84 -14.22 -2.10
C THR A 141 3.46 -14.18 -1.45
N GLN A 142 2.41 -14.59 -2.18
CA GLN A 142 1.05 -14.67 -1.65
C GLN A 142 0.95 -15.67 -0.49
N LYS A 143 1.65 -16.81 -0.60
CA LYS A 143 1.75 -17.81 0.45
C LYS A 143 2.46 -17.26 1.68
N GLU A 144 3.58 -16.57 1.53
CA GLU A 144 4.30 -15.92 2.63
C GLU A 144 3.42 -14.89 3.36
N ILE A 145 2.64 -14.07 2.62
CA ILE A 145 1.69 -13.12 3.20
C ILE A 145 0.62 -13.87 4.01
N ARG A 146 0.10 -14.98 3.48
CA ARG A 146 -0.89 -15.81 4.17
C ARG A 146 -0.32 -16.39 5.46
N GLU A 147 0.84 -17.02 5.41
CA GLU A 147 1.52 -17.60 6.59
C GLU A 147 1.85 -16.52 7.63
N ALA A 148 2.27 -15.32 7.20
CA ALA A 148 2.48 -14.19 8.09
C ALA A 148 1.18 -13.71 8.74
N THR A 149 0.05 -13.80 8.02
CA THR A 149 -1.28 -13.43 8.53
C THR A 149 -1.79 -14.46 9.55
N ASP A 150 -1.43 -15.73 9.42
CA ASP A 150 -1.80 -16.76 10.40
C ASP A 150 -1.21 -16.47 11.79
N LEU A 151 -0.06 -15.79 11.85
CA LEU A 151 0.53 -15.32 13.11
C LEU A 151 -0.34 -14.27 13.83
N LEU A 152 -1.28 -13.63 13.12
CA LEU A 152 -2.23 -12.66 13.69
C LEU A 152 -3.45 -13.33 14.32
N ALA A 153 -3.66 -14.64 14.12
CA ALA A 153 -4.85 -15.35 14.59
C ALA A 153 -5.19 -15.07 16.07
N PRO A 154 -4.25 -15.15 17.03
CA PRO A 154 -4.56 -14.88 18.43
C PRO A 154 -5.04 -13.44 18.70
N SER A 155 -4.56 -12.47 17.92
CA SER A 155 -4.98 -11.07 18.04
C SER A 155 -6.34 -10.82 17.37
N LEU A 156 -6.60 -11.50 16.26
CA LEU A 156 -7.88 -11.46 15.55
C LEU A 156 -8.99 -12.07 16.42
N GLU A 157 -8.80 -13.24 17.00
CA GLU A 157 -9.79 -13.88 17.88
C GLU A 157 -10.16 -13.00 19.07
N LYS A 158 -9.15 -12.40 19.72
CA LYS A 158 -9.35 -11.50 20.87
C LYS A 158 -10.09 -10.22 20.52
N SER A 159 -10.06 -9.80 19.25
CA SER A 159 -10.76 -8.60 18.81
C SER A 159 -12.28 -8.79 18.77
N VAL A 160 -12.75 -10.03 18.62
CA VAL A 160 -14.17 -10.34 18.49
C VAL A 160 -14.83 -10.38 19.87
N ARG A 161 -15.92 -9.63 20.02
CA ARG A 161 -16.64 -9.45 21.29
C ARG A 161 -18.15 -9.57 21.07
N ALA A 162 -18.84 -10.22 22.01
CA ALA A 162 -20.30 -10.34 21.98
C ALA A 162 -21.00 -8.97 22.01
N ASP A 163 -20.43 -8.01 22.74
CA ASP A 163 -20.91 -6.63 22.91
C ASP A 163 -20.10 -5.60 22.12
N GLY A 164 -19.33 -6.04 21.11
CA GLY A 164 -18.45 -5.17 20.36
C GLY A 164 -19.18 -4.06 19.58
N ILE A 165 -18.43 -2.99 19.24
CA ILE A 165 -18.85 -2.03 18.22
C ILE A 165 -18.92 -2.70 16.84
N TRP A 166 -19.42 -2.01 15.82
CA TRP A 166 -19.64 -2.63 14.51
C TRP A 166 -18.42 -3.36 13.92
N GLN A 167 -17.18 -2.94 14.23
CA GLN A 167 -15.95 -3.60 13.77
C GLN A 167 -15.56 -4.85 14.56
N THR A 168 -16.02 -4.98 15.81
CA THR A 168 -15.60 -6.04 16.75
C THR A 168 -16.76 -6.91 17.20
N ASN A 169 -18.00 -6.60 16.79
CA ASN A 169 -19.17 -7.34 17.20
C ASN A 169 -19.21 -8.72 16.52
N GLN A 170 -19.30 -9.77 17.34
CA GLN A 170 -19.33 -11.16 16.91
C GLN A 170 -20.42 -11.47 15.88
N LYS A 171 -21.54 -10.75 15.87
CA LYS A 171 -22.63 -10.97 14.90
C LYS A 171 -22.26 -10.65 13.44
N TRP A 172 -21.20 -9.88 13.22
CA TRP A 172 -20.73 -9.50 11.88
C TRP A 172 -19.64 -10.44 11.34
N PHE A 173 -19.20 -11.40 12.14
CA PHE A 173 -18.23 -12.41 11.74
C PHE A 173 -18.92 -13.74 11.51
N LYS A 174 -18.50 -14.46 10.46
CA LYS A 174 -18.92 -15.85 10.27
C LYS A 174 -18.40 -16.67 11.46
N GLN A 175 -19.31 -17.33 12.18
CA GLN A 175 -18.94 -18.26 13.25
C GLN A 175 -18.75 -19.64 12.64
N GLY A 176 -17.51 -20.12 12.61
CA GLY A 176 -17.14 -21.39 12.01
C GLY A 176 -15.91 -21.26 11.13
N SER A 177 -14.83 -21.91 11.54
CA SER A 177 -13.53 -21.98 10.85
C SER A 177 -13.56 -22.78 9.55
N ASP A 178 -14.65 -23.50 9.27
CA ASP A 178 -14.55 -24.67 8.41
C ASP A 178 -14.56 -24.34 6.91
N ASP A 179 -15.09 -23.18 6.52
CA ASP A 179 -15.29 -22.84 5.09
C ASP A 179 -14.30 -21.81 4.50
N VAL A 180 -13.55 -21.05 5.31
CA VAL A 180 -12.78 -19.88 4.80
C VAL A 180 -11.28 -19.95 5.09
N GLY A 181 -10.83 -20.84 6.00
CA GLY A 181 -9.40 -20.98 6.32
C GLY A 181 -8.75 -19.68 6.79
N ALA A 182 -9.54 -18.75 7.35
CA ALA A 182 -9.09 -17.45 7.85
C ALA A 182 -9.74 -17.17 9.20
N THR A 183 -8.93 -16.70 10.15
CA THR A 183 -9.38 -16.41 11.52
C THR A 183 -10.24 -15.14 11.54
N PRO A 184 -11.49 -15.19 12.04
CA PRO A 184 -12.33 -14.01 12.13
C PRO A 184 -11.78 -12.99 13.12
N GLY A 185 -11.85 -11.71 12.75
CA GLY A 185 -11.46 -10.62 13.63
C GLY A 185 -11.17 -9.32 12.90
N CYS A 186 -10.81 -8.30 13.66
CA CYS A 186 -10.42 -6.99 13.18
C CYS A 186 -9.13 -6.56 13.89
N ILE A 187 -8.15 -6.11 13.10
CA ILE A 187 -6.91 -5.54 13.62
C ILE A 187 -6.45 -4.40 12.74
N ASN A 188 -5.94 -3.34 13.38
CA ASN A 188 -5.33 -2.21 12.68
C ASN A 188 -3.83 -2.20 13.01
N LEU A 189 -3.02 -2.50 11.99
CA LEU A 189 -1.56 -2.46 12.09
C LEU A 189 -1.07 -1.21 11.35
N SER A 190 -0.42 -0.30 12.07
CA SER A 190 0.24 0.84 11.45
C SER A 190 1.60 1.12 12.12
N PRO A 191 2.70 1.10 11.35
CA PRO A 191 4.03 1.37 11.88
C PRO A 191 4.24 2.85 12.24
N ALA A 192 3.45 3.75 11.67
CA ALA A 192 3.54 5.19 11.89
C ALA A 192 2.16 5.84 11.67
N TRP A 193 1.35 5.92 12.73
CA TRP A 193 0.00 6.45 12.70
C TRP A 193 -0.09 7.77 13.46
N PHE A 194 -0.73 8.78 12.85
CA PHE A 194 -1.16 9.97 13.59
C PHE A 194 -2.41 9.64 14.40
N GLN A 195 -2.35 9.85 15.72
CA GLN A 195 -3.47 9.51 16.59
C GLN A 195 -4.71 10.35 16.23
N GLN A 196 -5.68 9.71 15.58
CA GLN A 196 -6.92 10.37 15.17
C GLN A 196 -7.65 10.90 16.42
N GLY A 197 -8.11 12.15 16.36
CA GLY A 197 -8.81 12.79 17.47
C GLY A 197 -7.92 13.47 18.52
N HIS A 198 -6.60 13.50 18.32
CA HIS A 198 -5.68 14.27 19.16
C HIS A 198 -5.25 15.51 18.36
N GLU A 199 -5.67 16.70 18.80
CA GLU A 199 -5.37 17.98 18.15
C GLU A 199 -3.91 18.44 18.33
N THR A 200 -3.14 17.72 19.12
CA THR A 200 -1.71 17.96 19.27
C THR A 200 -0.96 17.36 18.09
N MET A 201 0.01 18.13 17.54
CA MET A 201 1.06 17.60 16.66
C MET A 201 1.86 16.56 17.44
N SER A 202 1.32 15.36 17.56
CA SER A 202 2.00 14.20 18.11
C SER A 202 2.81 13.58 16.98
N ASP A 203 4.05 13.23 17.29
CA ASP A 203 4.86 12.42 16.41
C ASP A 203 4.10 11.12 16.07
N PRO A 204 4.16 10.63 14.83
CA PRO A 204 3.47 9.41 14.46
C PRO A 204 3.93 8.24 15.34
N GLU A 205 2.96 7.51 15.91
CA GLU A 205 3.23 6.38 16.79
C GLU A 205 2.92 5.06 16.13
N VAL A 206 3.62 4.01 16.58
CA VAL A 206 3.26 2.62 16.27
C VAL A 206 1.88 2.32 16.88
N SER A 207 1.00 1.69 16.11
CA SER A 207 -0.32 1.26 16.60
C SER A 207 -0.20 0.36 17.83
N ALA A 208 -1.14 0.44 18.78
CA ALA A 208 -1.13 -0.41 19.98
C ALA A 208 -1.07 -1.90 19.65
N SER A 209 -1.75 -2.32 18.57
CA SER A 209 -1.72 -3.69 18.07
C SER A 209 -0.35 -4.16 17.59
N LEU A 210 0.57 -3.24 17.23
CA LEU A 210 1.96 -3.55 16.87
C LEU A 210 2.94 -3.47 18.06
N LYS A 211 2.50 -2.96 19.21
CA LYS A 211 3.31 -2.87 20.43
C LYS A 211 3.30 -4.24 21.14
N GLY A 212 4.21 -5.16 20.76
CA GLY A 212 4.40 -6.42 21.52
C GLY A 212 5.25 -7.49 20.80
N PRO A 213 5.68 -8.55 21.53
CA PRO A 213 6.59 -9.59 21.00
C PRO A 213 6.00 -10.39 19.83
N SER A 214 4.69 -10.64 19.85
CA SER A 214 3.99 -11.35 18.77
C SER A 214 4.10 -10.60 17.43
N CYS A 215 4.15 -9.27 17.47
CA CYS A 215 4.27 -8.43 16.27
C CYS A 215 5.68 -8.42 15.68
N GLU A 216 6.71 -8.70 16.46
CA GLU A 216 8.06 -8.85 15.93
C GLU A 216 8.15 -10.03 14.95
N ASN A 217 7.49 -11.15 15.27
CA ASN A 217 7.45 -12.32 14.39
C ASN A 217 6.69 -12.02 13.10
N ILE A 218 5.60 -11.27 13.18
CA ILE A 218 4.83 -10.83 12.00
C ILE A 218 5.66 -9.90 11.12
N LEU A 219 6.34 -8.91 11.72
CA LEU A 219 7.20 -7.98 10.99
C LEU A 219 8.36 -8.71 10.30
N LYS A 220 8.93 -9.73 10.94
CA LYS A 220 9.94 -10.62 10.34
C LYS A 220 9.36 -11.41 9.16
N ALA A 221 8.18 -12.01 9.35
CA ALA A 221 7.53 -12.83 8.33
C ALA A 221 7.11 -12.01 7.09
N ILE A 222 6.64 -10.78 7.27
CA ILE A 222 6.18 -9.92 6.17
C ILE A 222 7.29 -9.13 5.50
N ALA A 223 8.54 -9.18 6.00
CA ALA A 223 9.61 -8.32 5.53
C ALA A 223 9.91 -8.47 4.04
N ARG A 224 9.97 -9.71 3.53
CA ARG A 224 10.22 -9.99 2.11
C ARG A 224 9.03 -9.55 1.23
N PRO A 225 7.76 -9.94 1.52
CA PRO A 225 6.61 -9.39 0.79
C PRO A 225 6.50 -7.86 0.82
N ALA A 226 6.86 -7.24 1.96
CA ALA A 226 6.90 -5.80 2.08
C ALA A 226 7.96 -5.19 1.15
N ALA A 227 9.17 -5.75 1.10
CA ALA A 227 10.22 -5.29 0.18
C ALA A 227 9.79 -5.36 -1.29
N ILE A 228 9.05 -6.39 -1.70
CA ILE A 228 8.49 -6.53 -3.06
C ILE A 228 7.45 -5.43 -3.32
N THR A 229 6.58 -5.17 -2.34
CA THR A 229 5.57 -4.10 -2.44
C THR A 229 6.23 -2.72 -2.52
N SER A 230 7.26 -2.45 -1.71
CA SER A 230 8.06 -1.23 -1.79
C SER A 230 8.78 -1.11 -3.13
N ALA A 231 9.22 -2.23 -3.71
CA ALA A 231 9.82 -2.24 -5.04
C ALA A 231 8.83 -1.81 -6.14
N ALA A 232 7.54 -2.14 -6.00
CA ALA A 232 6.49 -1.61 -6.87
C ALA A 232 6.35 -0.09 -6.71
N LEU A 233 6.35 0.42 -5.46
CA LEU A 233 6.29 1.85 -5.18
C LEU A 233 7.49 2.61 -5.76
N ARG A 234 8.67 2.00 -5.81
CA ARG A 234 9.86 2.60 -6.44
C ARG A 234 9.60 3.03 -7.89
N VAL A 235 8.77 2.27 -8.61
CA VAL A 235 8.38 2.52 -10.00
C VAL A 235 7.14 3.41 -10.07
N MET A 236 6.08 3.04 -9.35
CA MET A 236 4.76 3.68 -9.47
C MET A 236 4.71 5.06 -8.81
N HIS A 237 5.37 5.23 -7.66
CA HIS A 237 5.30 6.45 -6.86
C HIS A 237 6.64 6.74 -6.14
N PRO A 238 7.69 7.16 -6.88
CA PRO A 238 9.04 7.29 -6.33
C PRO A 238 9.15 8.17 -5.08
N GLU A 239 8.37 9.24 -5.00
CA GLU A 239 8.37 10.14 -3.83
C GLU A 239 7.87 9.44 -2.57
N GLN A 240 6.86 8.57 -2.71
CA GLN A 240 6.27 7.84 -1.58
C GLN A 240 7.22 6.74 -1.13
N TYR A 241 7.86 6.03 -2.07
CA TYR A 241 8.93 5.09 -1.76
C TYR A 241 10.07 5.74 -0.95
N TRP A 242 10.53 6.92 -1.35
CA TRP A 242 11.59 7.61 -0.61
C TRP A 242 11.12 8.17 0.73
N ALA A 243 9.85 8.57 0.84
CA ALA A 243 9.26 8.92 2.12
C ALA A 243 9.23 7.70 3.06
N GLU A 244 8.80 6.54 2.55
CA GLU A 244 8.78 5.27 3.28
C GLU A 244 10.18 4.88 3.77
N LEU A 245 11.20 4.84 2.91
CA LEU A 245 12.57 4.51 3.32
C LEU A 245 13.12 5.45 4.38
N ARG A 246 12.84 6.76 4.27
CA ARG A 246 13.22 7.73 5.30
C ARG A 246 12.52 7.46 6.62
N THR A 247 11.23 7.16 6.59
CA THR A 247 10.45 6.80 7.79
C THR A 247 11.01 5.54 8.44
N LEU A 248 11.25 4.47 7.67
CA LEU A 248 11.82 3.22 8.19
C LEU A 248 13.21 3.42 8.80
N SER A 249 14.07 4.23 8.15
CA SER A 249 15.39 4.59 8.67
C SER A 249 15.30 5.38 9.99
N ASN A 250 14.42 6.39 10.03
CA ASN A 250 14.23 7.23 11.22
C ASN A 250 13.66 6.43 12.39
N LEU A 251 12.67 5.56 12.15
CA LEU A 251 12.15 4.63 13.16
C LEU A 251 13.24 3.69 13.67
N GLY A 252 14.13 3.23 12.79
CA GLY A 252 15.31 2.45 13.16
C GLY A 252 16.27 3.20 14.08
N HIS A 253 16.48 4.50 13.84
CA HIS A 253 17.33 5.34 14.68
C HIS A 253 16.69 5.66 16.05
N ILE A 254 15.38 5.93 16.07
CA ILE A 254 14.61 6.18 17.30
C ILE A 254 14.55 4.92 18.17
N ALA A 255 14.43 3.75 17.56
CA ALA A 255 14.47 2.47 18.28
C ALA A 255 15.90 2.02 18.66
N GLY A 256 16.94 2.72 18.19
CA GLY A 256 18.36 2.43 18.43
C GLY A 256 19.08 3.51 19.23
N SER A 257 18.40 4.54 19.73
CA SER A 257 18.97 5.62 20.54
C SER A 257 19.15 5.25 22.02
N VAL A 258 19.60 4.02 22.26
CA VAL A 258 20.66 3.76 23.24
C VAL A 258 21.96 3.75 22.40
N THR A 259 22.56 4.93 22.25
CA THR A 259 23.60 5.36 21.29
C THR A 259 24.93 4.57 21.36
N PRO A 260 25.85 4.69 20.36
CA PRO A 260 25.66 4.63 18.89
C PRO A 260 26.77 3.88 18.11
N ALA A 261 26.50 3.54 16.84
CA ALA A 261 27.48 3.68 15.75
C ALA A 261 26.77 4.00 14.41
N ARG A 262 27.40 4.89 13.65
CA ARG A 262 26.90 5.62 12.48
C ARG A 262 26.61 4.71 11.27
N ALA A 263 25.34 4.66 10.84
CA ALA A 263 24.94 4.08 9.56
C ALA A 263 25.35 4.99 8.36
N PRO A 264 25.60 4.44 7.16
CA PRO A 264 25.98 5.22 5.99
C PRO A 264 24.84 6.12 5.50
N ALA A 265 25.19 7.30 4.98
CA ALA A 265 24.24 8.28 4.48
C ALA A 265 23.55 7.79 3.21
N LEU A 266 22.21 7.76 3.21
CA LEU A 266 21.42 7.57 2.01
C LEU A 266 21.63 8.75 1.04
N PRO A 267 21.75 8.52 -0.28
CA PRO A 267 21.90 9.60 -1.24
C PRO A 267 20.63 10.45 -1.33
N THR A 268 20.80 11.77 -1.33
CA THR A 268 19.73 12.75 -1.55
C THR A 268 19.18 12.58 -2.98
N PRO A 269 17.84 12.60 -3.18
CA PRO A 269 17.28 12.51 -4.52
C PRO A 269 17.75 13.69 -5.39
N ALA A 270 18.27 13.38 -6.58
CA ALA A 270 18.56 14.39 -7.59
C ALA A 270 17.24 15.03 -8.07
N PRO A 271 17.21 16.36 -8.31
CA PRO A 271 16.03 17.02 -8.83
C PRO A 271 15.64 16.42 -10.19
N ALA A 272 14.35 16.17 -10.37
CA ALA A 272 13.80 15.71 -11.64
C ALA A 272 14.11 16.74 -12.74
N LEU A 273 14.92 16.34 -13.74
CA LEU A 273 15.05 17.04 -15.01
C LEU A 273 13.74 16.83 -15.79
N LEU A 274 12.81 17.75 -15.59
CA LEU A 274 11.71 18.04 -16.50
C LEU A 274 11.91 19.49 -16.95
N ASP A 275 12.46 19.64 -18.16
CA ASP A 275 12.57 20.92 -18.85
C ASP A 275 11.17 21.47 -19.16
N SER A 276 10.82 22.62 -18.58
CA SER A 276 9.99 23.69 -19.18
C SER A 276 9.85 24.90 -18.23
N PRO A 277 9.63 26.13 -18.76
CA PRO A 277 10.22 27.34 -18.21
C PRO A 277 9.52 27.93 -16.98
N ARG A 278 10.33 28.49 -16.09
CA ARG A 278 9.96 29.23 -14.89
C ARG A 278 9.10 30.46 -15.24
N SER A 279 7.94 30.56 -14.59
CA SER A 279 7.34 31.83 -14.18
C SER A 279 7.09 31.75 -12.66
N GLY A 280 7.54 32.77 -11.94
CA GLY A 280 7.74 32.75 -10.50
C GLY A 280 6.46 32.95 -9.68
N ALA A 281 6.21 32.01 -8.77
CA ALA A 281 5.59 32.21 -7.45
C ALA A 281 5.83 30.92 -6.63
N PRO A 282 6.08 30.99 -5.31
CA PRO A 282 6.26 29.80 -4.48
C PRO A 282 4.94 29.00 -4.38
N PRO A 283 4.95 27.67 -4.57
CA PRO A 283 3.74 26.87 -4.43
C PRO A 283 3.34 26.73 -2.94
N ALA A 284 2.08 27.01 -2.65
CA ALA A 284 1.44 26.73 -1.36
C ALA A 284 1.46 25.22 -1.03
N PRO A 285 1.44 24.82 0.25
CA PRO A 285 1.56 23.41 0.64
C PRO A 285 0.41 22.58 0.05
N ARG A 286 0.77 21.59 -0.78
CA ARG A 286 -0.16 20.59 -1.31
C ARG A 286 -0.65 19.71 -0.16
N LYS A 287 -1.95 19.72 0.09
CA LYS A 287 -2.60 18.75 0.99
C LYS A 287 -2.63 17.39 0.28
N THR A 288 -1.88 16.44 0.81
CA THR A 288 -1.95 15.03 0.38
C THR A 288 -3.31 14.47 0.81
N ALA A 289 -4.17 14.16 -0.15
CA ALA A 289 -5.41 13.44 0.11
C ALA A 289 -5.05 11.98 0.41
N VAL A 290 -5.42 11.51 1.61
CA VAL A 290 -5.39 10.09 1.98
C VAL A 290 -6.61 9.44 1.37
N TRP A 291 -6.41 8.48 0.46
CA TRP A 291 -7.50 7.71 -0.14
C TRP A 291 -7.86 6.53 0.78
N THR A 292 -9.07 6.54 1.33
CA THR A 292 -9.70 5.37 1.94
C THR A 292 -10.35 4.54 0.84
N ALA A 293 -10.03 3.25 0.75
CA ALA A 293 -10.69 2.33 -0.16
C ALA A 293 -12.18 2.21 0.20
N MET A 294 -13.07 2.63 -0.71
CA MET A 294 -14.50 2.35 -0.62
C MET A 294 -14.80 0.98 -1.23
N THR A 295 -15.11 0.00 -0.39
CA THR A 295 -15.83 -1.21 -0.80
C THR A 295 -17.32 -0.88 -0.97
N LEU A 296 -17.85 -1.03 -2.18
CA LEU A 296 -19.29 -0.95 -2.46
C LEU A 296 -20.02 -2.17 -1.86
N PRO A 297 -21.14 -2.00 -1.14
CA PRO A 297 -21.99 -3.13 -0.78
C PRO A 297 -22.79 -3.60 -1.99
N HIS A 298 -22.58 -4.85 -2.40
CA HIS A 298 -23.53 -5.58 -3.25
C HIS A 298 -24.73 -6.01 -2.40
N GLY A 299 -25.93 -5.62 -2.83
CA GLY A 299 -27.18 -6.00 -2.19
C GLY A 299 -28.39 -5.37 -2.86
N ALA A 300 -28.59 -5.65 -4.15
CA ALA A 300 -29.87 -5.40 -4.80
C ALA A 300 -30.88 -6.43 -4.26
N MET A 301 -31.68 -6.02 -3.28
CA MET A 301 -32.90 -6.71 -2.89
C MET A 301 -33.86 -6.70 -4.07
N THR A 302 -34.15 -7.86 -4.64
CA THR A 302 -35.29 -8.06 -5.53
C THR A 302 -36.59 -7.95 -4.71
N PRO A 303 -37.63 -7.26 -5.20
CA PRO A 303 -38.93 -7.24 -4.53
C PRO A 303 -39.62 -8.60 -4.66
N PRO A 304 -40.37 -9.06 -3.64
CA PRO A 304 -41.11 -10.31 -3.72
C PRO A 304 -42.29 -10.21 -4.69
N ASP A 305 -42.51 -11.31 -5.40
CA ASP A 305 -43.52 -11.53 -6.43
C ASP A 305 -44.92 -11.02 -6.05
N ALA A 306 -45.54 -10.36 -7.03
CA ALA A 306 -46.94 -9.98 -7.00
C ALA A 306 -47.82 -11.25 -6.92
N MET A 307 -48.56 -11.39 -5.82
CA MET A 307 -49.65 -12.35 -5.70
C MET A 307 -50.66 -12.16 -6.83
N THR A 308 -50.84 -13.21 -7.63
CA THR A 308 -51.99 -13.37 -8.53
C THR A 308 -53.22 -13.74 -7.70
N PRO A 309 -54.40 -13.13 -7.91
CA PRO A 309 -55.62 -13.54 -7.21
C PRO A 309 -56.19 -14.84 -7.81
N PRO A 310 -56.87 -15.69 -7.02
CA PRO A 310 -57.44 -16.93 -7.53
C PRO A 310 -58.70 -16.65 -8.34
N LEU A 311 -58.83 -17.40 -9.44
CA LEU A 311 -60.06 -17.56 -10.20
C LEU A 311 -61.09 -18.34 -9.37
N ALA A 312 -62.20 -17.67 -9.02
CA ALA A 312 -63.58 -18.17 -9.08
C ALA A 312 -64.54 -17.01 -8.80
#